data_AF-A0A182HXZ8-F1
#
_entry.id   AF-A0A182HXZ8-F1
#
_cell.length_a   1.000
_cell.length_b   1.000
_cell.length_c   1.000
_cell.angle_alpha   90.00
_cell.angle_beta   90.00
_cell.angle_gamma   90.00
#
_symmetry.space_group_name_H-M   'P 1'
#
loop_
_entity.id
_entity.type
_entity.pdbx_description
1 polymer ?
#
loop_
_entity_poly.entity_id
_entity_poly.type
_entity_poly.pdbx_seq_one_letter_code
_entity_poly.pdbx_strand_id
1 'polypeptide(L)'
;EISVPRLVAIAHPDTIQLHGFGDASESGYGACVYVRSIDSAGTMSSRLFVSKSKVAPLSKKHTIARLELCAAHLLSKLITKVKKTINMETLMHGGAQIMINTIQQKYWIVGGRNVVKSIIHNCMRCTRCKPRLLQQPMADLPLQR
;
A
#
# COMPACT_ATOMS: atom_id res chain seq x y z
N GLU A 1 -15.36 -13.28 15.75
CA GLU A 1 -15.18 -12.24 14.71
C GLU A 1 -13.70 -11.91 14.56
N ILE A 2 -13.19 -11.75 13.33
CA ILE A 2 -11.78 -11.43 13.08
C ILE A 2 -11.69 -9.93 12.77
N SER A 3 -11.13 -9.15 13.70
CA SER A 3 -10.89 -7.71 13.51
C SER A 3 -9.46 -7.49 13.03
N VAL A 4 -9.29 -7.04 11.79
CA VAL A 4 -7.98 -6.70 11.23
C VAL A 4 -7.74 -5.20 11.41
N PRO A 5 -6.79 -4.77 12.26
CA PRO A 5 -6.52 -3.36 12.47
C PRO A 5 -6.02 -2.70 11.17
N ARG A 6 -6.68 -1.60 10.77
CA ARG A 6 -6.30 -0.82 9.56
C ARG A 6 -4.93 -0.15 9.70
N LEU A 7 -4.51 0.16 10.92
CA LEU A 7 -3.21 0.74 11.19
C LEU A 7 -2.16 -0.38 11.21
N VAL A 8 -1.17 -0.30 10.33
CA VAL A 8 -0.11 -1.33 10.22
C VAL A 8 1.14 -0.97 11.07
N ALA A 9 1.35 0.30 11.38
CA ALA A 9 2.44 0.78 12.25
C ALA A 9 1.96 1.09 13.67
N ILE A 10 2.87 1.10 14.65
CA ILE A 10 2.59 1.65 15.99
C ILE A 10 2.27 3.15 15.85
N ALA A 11 1.48 3.72 16.77
CA ALA A 11 1.25 5.16 16.82
C ALA A 11 2.57 5.88 17.18
N HIS A 12 3.04 6.77 16.32
CA HIS A 12 4.32 7.52 16.45
C HIS A 12 5.59 6.66 16.48
N PRO A 13 5.91 5.92 15.40
CA PRO A 13 7.14 5.13 15.34
C PRO A 13 8.35 6.01 15.00
N ASP A 14 9.46 5.84 15.72
CA ASP A 14 10.74 6.48 15.38
C ASP A 14 11.34 5.87 14.12
N THR A 15 11.17 4.56 13.95
CA THR A 15 11.71 3.85 12.79
C THR A 15 10.69 2.88 12.21
N ILE A 16 10.55 2.92 10.89
CA ILE A 16 9.74 1.98 10.11
C ILE A 16 10.67 1.19 9.19
N GLN A 17 10.61 -0.14 9.29
CA GLN A 17 11.36 -1.06 8.45
C GLN A 17 10.41 -1.91 7.61
N LEU A 18 10.79 -2.20 6.37
CA LEU A 18 10.08 -3.11 5.47
C LEU A 18 10.86 -4.42 5.37
N HIS A 19 10.25 -5.52 5.78
CA HIS A 19 10.86 -6.85 5.76
C HIS A 19 10.11 -7.70 4.74
N GLY A 20 10.83 -8.18 3.73
CA GLY A 20 10.27 -8.95 2.63
C GLY A 20 10.69 -10.41 2.67
N PHE A 21 9.74 -11.31 2.47
CA PHE A 21 9.98 -12.75 2.40
C PHE A 21 9.41 -13.28 1.09
N GLY A 22 10.14 -14.18 0.42
CA GLY A 22 9.71 -14.87 -0.78
C GLY A 22 9.89 -16.36 -0.58
N ASP A 23 8.92 -17.14 -1.02
CA ASP A 23 8.94 -18.60 -0.88
C ASP A 23 8.36 -19.26 -2.16
N ALA A 24 8.77 -20.49 -2.42
CA ALA A 24 8.36 -21.24 -3.59
C ALA A 24 8.25 -22.74 -3.32
N SER A 25 7.25 -23.35 -3.95
CA SER A 25 6.98 -24.79 -3.94
C SER A 25 6.68 -25.27 -5.37
N GLU A 26 6.54 -26.58 -5.54
CA GLU A 26 6.17 -27.17 -6.84
C GLU A 26 4.80 -26.72 -7.35
N SER A 27 3.91 -26.27 -6.45
CA SER A 27 2.55 -25.83 -6.79
C SER A 27 2.44 -24.32 -7.00
N GLY A 28 3.38 -23.52 -6.49
CA GLY A 28 3.31 -22.07 -6.61
C GLY A 28 4.45 -21.33 -5.92
N TYR A 29 4.51 -20.02 -6.13
CA TYR A 29 5.48 -19.16 -5.48
C TYR A 29 4.83 -17.85 -5.03
N GLY A 30 5.33 -17.28 -3.97
CA GLY A 30 4.73 -16.12 -3.32
C GLY A 30 5.75 -15.21 -2.67
N ALA A 31 5.29 -14.00 -2.37
CA ALA A 31 6.06 -13.00 -1.66
C ALA A 31 5.16 -12.23 -0.70
N CYS A 32 5.67 -11.91 0.48
CA CYS A 32 4.99 -11.07 1.46
C CYS A 32 5.94 -10.02 2.02
N VAL A 33 5.37 -8.90 2.43
CA VAL A 33 6.09 -7.79 3.07
C VAL A 33 5.42 -7.46 4.39
N TYR A 34 6.23 -7.47 5.43
CA TYR A 34 5.90 -7.02 6.77
C TYR A 34 6.41 -5.61 6.99
N VAL A 35 5.66 -4.83 7.76
CA VAL A 35 6.09 -3.54 8.28
C VAL A 35 6.43 -3.77 9.75
N ARG A 36 7.67 -3.46 10.11
CA ARG A 36 8.13 -3.42 11.50
C ARG A 36 8.27 -1.98 11.92
N SER A 37 7.52 -1.58 12.95
CA SER A 37 7.63 -0.28 13.59
C SER A 37 8.30 -0.41 14.95
N ILE A 38 9.18 0.52 15.28
CA ILE A 38 9.91 0.59 16.54
C ILE A 38 9.67 1.97 17.15
N ASP A 39 9.26 2.02 18.41
CA ASP A 39 9.07 3.23 19.20
C ASP A 39 10.32 3.54 20.06
N SER A 40 10.43 4.76 20.56
CA SER A 40 11.48 5.29 21.44
C SER A 40 11.68 4.46 22.71
N ALA A 41 10.60 3.86 23.21
CA ALA A 41 10.61 2.92 24.34
C ALA A 41 11.11 1.50 23.98
N GLY A 42 11.54 1.27 22.73
CA GLY A 42 12.01 -0.04 22.25
C GLY A 42 10.91 -1.04 21.91
N THR A 43 9.64 -0.65 22.04
CA THR A 43 8.50 -1.52 21.69
C THR A 43 8.45 -1.73 20.18
N MET A 44 8.53 -3.00 19.76
CA MET A 44 8.50 -3.38 18.35
C MET A 44 7.20 -4.12 18.01
N SER A 45 6.61 -3.78 16.86
CA SER A 45 5.47 -4.52 16.30
C SER A 45 5.75 -4.80 14.83
N SER A 46 5.60 -6.06 14.43
CA SER A 46 5.66 -6.49 13.04
C SER A 46 4.27 -6.91 12.59
N ARG A 47 3.78 -6.34 11.50
CA ARG A 47 2.48 -6.67 10.91
C ARG A 47 2.60 -6.89 9.41
N LEU A 48 1.85 -7.85 8.89
CA LEU A 48 1.77 -8.10 7.45
C LEU A 48 1.16 -6.87 6.77
N PHE A 49 1.87 -6.30 5.80
CA PHE A 49 1.39 -5.15 5.04
C PHE A 49 0.75 -5.58 3.74
N VAL A 50 1.42 -6.46 2.98
CA VAL A 50 0.90 -6.97 1.71
C VAL A 50 1.52 -8.32 1.36
N SER A 51 0.76 -9.17 0.69
CA SER A 51 1.21 -10.44 0.14
C SER A 51 0.73 -10.63 -1.29
N LYS A 52 1.44 -11.45 -2.06
CA LYS A 52 1.06 -11.85 -3.41
C LYS A 52 1.58 -13.24 -3.71
N SER A 53 0.73 -14.07 -4.30
CA SER A 53 1.04 -15.46 -4.65
C SER A 53 0.71 -15.72 -6.13
N LYS A 54 1.36 -16.72 -6.73
CA LYS A 54 1.12 -17.20 -8.10
C LYS A 54 1.26 -18.71 -8.16
N VAL A 55 0.43 -19.36 -8.98
CA VAL A 55 0.51 -20.81 -9.25
C VAL A 55 1.71 -21.09 -10.16
N ALA A 56 2.39 -22.22 -9.93
CA ALA A 56 3.51 -22.65 -10.75
C ALA A 56 3.01 -23.04 -12.15
N PRO A 57 3.74 -22.70 -13.24
CA PRO A 57 3.30 -23.03 -14.59
C PRO A 57 3.18 -24.55 -14.81
N LEU A 58 1.99 -25.01 -15.20
CA LEU A 58 1.73 -26.44 -15.49
C LEU A 58 2.34 -26.90 -16.81
N SER A 59 2.43 -25.99 -17.79
CA SER A 59 2.89 -26.27 -19.15
C SER A 59 4.41 -26.40 -19.28
N LYS A 60 5.18 -25.81 -18.37
CA LYS A 60 6.64 -25.97 -18.30
C LYS A 60 7.06 -26.11 -16.85
N LYS A 61 7.29 -27.36 -16.42
CA LYS A 61 7.79 -27.65 -15.07
C LYS A 61 9.15 -26.97 -14.88
N HIS A 62 9.20 -26.02 -13.98
CA HIS A 62 10.43 -25.35 -13.57
C HIS A 62 10.99 -26.02 -12.32
N THR A 63 12.30 -26.02 -12.19
CA THR A 63 12.97 -26.49 -10.96
C THR A 63 12.63 -25.56 -9.79
N ILE A 64 12.67 -26.09 -8.57
CA ILE A 64 12.41 -25.32 -7.34
C ILE A 64 13.27 -24.06 -7.29
N ALA A 65 14.58 -24.16 -7.59
CA ALA A 65 15.49 -23.01 -7.65
C ALA A 65 15.03 -21.89 -8.61
N ARG A 66 14.40 -22.23 -9.75
CA ARG A 66 13.84 -21.21 -10.66
C ARG A 66 12.58 -20.57 -10.10
N LEU A 67 11.76 -21.33 -9.38
CA LEU A 67 10.55 -20.82 -8.74
C LEU A 67 10.90 -19.92 -7.54
N GLU A 68 11.95 -20.25 -6.77
CA GLU A 68 12.51 -19.38 -5.74
C GLU A 68 13.01 -18.06 -6.32
N LEU A 69 13.72 -18.12 -7.46
CA LEU A 69 14.13 -16.90 -8.18
C LEU A 69 12.91 -16.08 -8.65
N CYS A 70 11.83 -16.74 -9.09
CA CYS A 70 10.57 -16.07 -9.41
C CYS A 70 9.91 -15.44 -8.17
N ALA A 71 9.95 -16.09 -7.00
CA ALA A 71 9.50 -15.53 -5.73
C ALA A 71 10.31 -14.28 -5.36
N ALA A 72 11.63 -14.34 -5.46
CA ALA A 72 12.51 -13.20 -5.20
C ALA A 72 12.23 -12.03 -6.16
N HIS A 73 11.99 -12.32 -7.45
CA HIS A 73 11.59 -11.29 -8.41
C HIS A 73 10.23 -10.68 -8.08
N LEU A 74 9.25 -11.51 -7.70
CA LEU A 74 7.93 -11.07 -7.25
C LEU A 74 8.04 -10.15 -6.02
N LEU A 75 8.88 -10.54 -5.06
CA LEU A 75 9.17 -9.77 -3.85
C LEU A 75 9.79 -8.41 -4.19
N SER A 76 10.80 -8.39 -5.05
CA SER A 76 11.45 -7.15 -5.51
C SER A 76 10.44 -6.17 -6.11
N LYS A 77 9.59 -6.64 -7.04
CA LYS A 77 8.53 -5.79 -7.63
C LYS A 77 7.55 -5.27 -6.59
N LEU A 78 7.20 -6.11 -5.61
CA LEU A 78 6.26 -5.78 -4.56
C LEU A 78 6.87 -4.75 -3.59
N ILE A 79 8.12 -4.91 -3.17
CA ILE A 79 8.85 -3.90 -2.36
C ILE A 79 9.00 -2.58 -3.12
N THR A 80 9.38 -2.59 -4.40
CA THR A 80 9.48 -1.35 -5.19
C THR A 80 8.12 -0.64 -5.28
N LYS A 81 7.04 -1.40 -5.45
CA LYS A 81 5.68 -0.85 -5.45
C LYS A 81 5.33 -0.25 -4.09
N VAL A 82 5.58 -0.97 -2.99
CA VAL A 82 5.33 -0.50 -1.62
C VAL A 82 6.14 0.77 -1.32
N LYS A 83 7.45 0.77 -1.57
CA LYS A 83 8.32 1.95 -1.40
C LYS A 83 7.81 3.14 -2.21
N LYS A 84 7.36 2.91 -3.44
CA LYS A 84 6.82 3.98 -4.29
C LYS A 84 5.49 4.51 -3.75
N THR A 85 4.60 3.65 -3.27
CA THR A 85 3.33 4.07 -2.66
C THR A 85 3.58 4.85 -1.37
N ILE A 86 4.44 4.33 -0.48
CA ILE A 86 4.82 5.03 0.75
C ILE A 86 5.43 6.38 0.41
N ASN A 87 6.41 6.46 -0.51
CA ASN A 87 7.02 7.73 -0.92
C ASN A 87 6.04 8.68 -1.66
N MET A 88 5.04 8.15 -2.39
CA MET A 88 3.96 8.96 -2.97
C MET A 88 2.99 9.48 -1.89
N GLU A 89 2.81 8.71 -0.81
CA GLU A 89 2.06 9.12 0.37
C GLU A 89 2.82 10.14 1.21
N THR A 90 4.16 10.06 1.32
CA THR A 90 4.90 10.92 2.24
C THR A 90 4.92 12.39 1.83
N LEU A 91 4.89 12.73 0.53
CA LEU A 91 5.10 14.12 0.12
C LEU A 91 4.30 14.45 -1.14
N MET A 92 2.99 14.67 -1.00
CA MET A 92 2.22 15.51 -1.95
C MET A 92 1.37 14.83 -3.04
N HIS A 93 0.91 13.60 -2.86
CA HIS A 93 -0.22 13.08 -3.68
C HIS A 93 -1.28 12.26 -2.91
N GLY A 94 -1.22 12.20 -1.58
CA GLY A 94 -2.21 11.50 -0.72
C GLY A 94 -3.60 12.16 -0.61
N GLY A 95 -3.89 13.16 -1.45
CA GLY A 95 -5.13 13.94 -1.43
C GLY A 95 -5.04 15.21 -0.59
N ALA A 96 -6.05 16.07 -0.72
CA ALA A 96 -5.97 17.46 -0.24
C ALA A 96 -5.83 17.58 1.28
N GLN A 97 -6.44 16.64 2.03
CA GLN A 97 -6.41 16.65 3.50
C GLN A 97 -5.05 16.25 4.06
N ILE A 98 -4.43 15.19 3.52
CA ILE A 98 -3.10 14.76 3.94
C ILE A 98 -2.09 15.87 3.63
N MET A 99 -2.14 16.41 2.42
CA MET A 99 -1.23 17.48 1.99
C MET A 99 -1.32 18.73 2.86
N ILE A 100 -2.53 19.25 3.14
CA ILE A 100 -2.66 20.44 3.97
C ILE A 100 -2.26 20.17 5.42
N ASN A 101 -2.56 18.99 5.97
CA ASN A 101 -2.21 18.64 7.34
C ASN A 101 -0.69 18.53 7.53
N THR A 102 0.02 17.93 6.56
CA THR A 102 1.49 17.87 6.57
C THR A 102 2.13 19.25 6.45
N ILE A 103 1.59 20.13 5.59
CA ILE A 103 2.09 21.51 5.46
C ILE A 103 1.87 22.29 6.77
N GLN A 104 0.70 22.11 7.39
CA GLN A 104 0.33 22.78 8.65
C GLN A 104 1.18 22.37 9.86
N GLN A 105 1.88 21.23 9.82
CA GLN A 105 2.84 20.87 10.87
C GLN A 105 4.08 21.77 10.91
N LYS A 106 4.39 22.47 9.82
CA LYS A 106 5.58 23.34 9.73
C LYS A 106 5.27 24.79 9.35
N TYR A 107 4.15 25.03 8.66
CA TYR A 107 3.82 26.34 8.09
C TYR A 107 2.34 26.68 8.27
N TRP A 108 2.05 27.91 8.65
CA TRP A 108 0.67 28.41 8.73
C TRP A 108 0.32 29.27 7.52
N ILE A 109 -0.21 28.65 6.47
CA ILE A 109 -0.57 29.31 5.21
C ILE A 109 -2.06 29.64 5.20
N VAL A 110 -2.41 30.93 5.19
CA VAL A 110 -3.80 31.39 5.06
C VAL A 110 -4.37 30.92 3.71
N GLY A 111 -5.54 30.28 3.73
CA GLY A 111 -6.19 29.79 2.51
C GLY A 111 -5.50 28.59 1.84
N GLY A 112 -4.52 27.94 2.48
CA GLY A 112 -3.71 26.88 1.87
C GLY A 112 -4.51 25.69 1.31
N ARG A 113 -5.71 25.41 1.82
CA ARG A 113 -6.60 24.34 1.32
C ARG A 113 -6.97 24.51 -0.16
N ASN A 114 -7.22 25.74 -0.62
CA ASN A 114 -7.62 26.01 -2.00
C ASN A 114 -6.43 25.83 -2.95
N VAL A 115 -5.25 26.28 -2.52
CA VAL A 115 -3.99 26.08 -3.25
C VAL A 115 -3.69 24.59 -3.42
N VAL A 116 -3.78 23.81 -2.33
CA VAL A 116 -3.58 22.36 -2.36
C VAL A 116 -4.59 21.66 -3.29
N LYS A 117 -5.88 22.03 -3.24
CA LYS A 117 -6.88 21.48 -4.16
C LYS A 117 -6.57 21.80 -5.63
N SER A 118 -6.15 23.02 -5.93
CA SER A 118 -5.76 23.45 -7.28
C SER A 118 -4.56 22.65 -7.79
N ILE A 119 -3.52 22.49 -6.96
CA ILE A 119 -2.33 21.69 -7.28
C ILE A 119 -2.72 20.23 -7.58
N ILE A 120 -3.60 19.63 -6.76
CA ILE A 120 -4.06 18.25 -6.98
C ILE A 120 -4.87 18.13 -8.28
N HIS A 121 -5.73 19.09 -8.59
CA HIS A 121 -6.55 19.09 -9.79
C HIS A 121 -5.70 19.17 -11.06
N ASN A 122 -4.67 20.01 -11.05
CA ASN A 122 -3.74 20.19 -12.17
C ASN A 122 -2.61 19.15 -12.19
N CYS A 123 -2.50 18.30 -11.17
CA CYS A 123 -1.47 17.29 -11.10
C CYS A 123 -1.85 16.05 -11.92
N MET A 124 -1.15 15.83 -13.04
CA MET A 124 -1.33 14.63 -13.87
C MET A 124 -1.17 13.32 -13.10
N ARG A 125 -0.35 13.30 -12.03
CA ARG A 125 -0.18 12.14 -11.15
C ARG A 125 -1.43 11.87 -10.31
N CYS A 126 -2.01 12.89 -9.69
CA CYS A 126 -3.26 12.78 -8.95
C CYS A 126 -4.42 12.42 -9.88
N THR A 127 -4.52 13.05 -11.05
CA THR A 127 -5.56 12.78 -12.04
C THR A 127 -5.51 11.34 -12.55
N ARG A 128 -4.31 10.82 -12.84
CA ARG A 128 -4.12 9.43 -13.30
C ARG A 128 -4.38 8.39 -12.21
N CYS A 129 -4.02 8.70 -10.96
CA CYS A 129 -4.19 7.79 -9.83
C CYS A 129 -5.55 7.94 -9.13
N LYS A 130 -6.39 8.89 -9.53
CA LYS A 130 -7.72 9.10 -8.96
C LYS A 130 -8.56 7.85 -9.27
N PRO A 131 -9.08 7.14 -8.25
CA PRO A 131 -9.91 5.97 -8.49
C PRO A 131 -11.15 6.41 -9.27
N ARG A 132 -11.46 5.71 -10.36
CA ARG A 132 -12.78 5.83 -11.00
C ARG A 132 -13.76 5.15 -10.05
N LEU A 133 -14.62 5.93 -9.41
CA LEU A 133 -15.70 5.38 -8.59
C LEU A 133 -16.60 4.57 -9.53
N LEU A 134 -16.60 3.24 -9.35
CA LEU A 134 -17.60 2.40 -9.98
C LEU A 134 -18.93 2.75 -9.31
N GLN A 135 -19.90 3.21 -10.08
CA GLN A 135 -21.27 3.29 -9.59
C GLN A 135 -21.70 1.87 -9.24
N GLN A 136 -22.03 1.64 -7.96
CA GLN A 136 -22.61 0.36 -7.56
C GLN A 136 -23.93 0.21 -8.33
N PRO A 137 -24.10 -0.82 -9.18
CA PRO A 137 -25.42 -1.12 -9.71
C PRO A 137 -26.28 -1.52 -8.52
N MET A 138 -27.28 -0.69 -8.21
CA MET A 138 -28.31 -1.08 -7.26
C MET A 138 -29.22 -2.04 -7.99
N ALA A 139 -29.57 -3.16 -7.34
CA ALA A 139 -30.64 -4.00 -7.82
C ALA A 139 -31.94 -3.20 -7.85
N ASP A 140 -32.83 -3.52 -8.78
CA ASP A 140 -34.18 -2.95 -8.78
C ASP A 140 -34.82 -3.19 -7.41
N LEU A 141 -35.36 -2.12 -6.82
CA LEU A 141 -36.10 -2.27 -5.58
C LEU A 141 -37.29 -3.20 -5.85
N PRO A 142 -37.60 -4.15 -4.94
CA PRO A 142 -38.76 -5.00 -5.10
C PRO A 142 -40.02 -4.13 -5.24
N LEU A 143 -40.89 -4.51 -6.18
CA LEU A 143 -42.11 -3.77 -6.52
C LEU A 143 -43.15 -3.73 -5.38
N GLN A 144 -42.89 -4.43 -4.27
CA GLN A 144 -43.78 -4.49 -3.12
C GLN A 144 -43.03 -4.21 -1.82
N ARG A 145 -43.67 -3.40 -0.99
CA ARG A 145 -43.22 -2.95 0.33
C ARG A 145 -43.89 -3.78 1.40
#